data_AF-A0A736NAN7-F1
#
_entry.id   AF-A0A736NAN7-F1
#
_cell.length_a   1.000
_cell.length_b   1.000
_cell.length_c   1.000
_cell.angle_alpha   90.00
_cell.angle_beta   90.00
_cell.angle_gamma   90.00
#
_symmetry.space_group_name_H-M   'P 1'
#
loop_
_entity.id
_entity.type
_entity.pdbx_description
1 polymer ?
#
loop_
_entity_poly.entity_id
_entity_poly.type
_entity_poly.pdbx_seq_one_letter_code
_entity_poly.pdbx_strand_id
1 'polypeptide(L)'
;PLAFHIICDSYSPCFVKYIERLAVQHHIKISLYLIKVESLEVLPQTKVWSRAMYFRLFAFDYLSKKVNTLLYLDADVVCKGSLQDLLQLDLTEKIAAVVKDVDSIQNKVNERLSAFNLQGGYFNSGVVFVNLKLWKENALTKKAFLLLAGKEADSFKYPDQDVLNILLQDKVI
;
A
#
# COMPACT_ATOMS: atom_id res chain seq x y z
N PRO A 1 10.52 15.25 -12.06
CA PRO A 1 11.39 15.02 -10.87
C PRO A 1 10.63 14.16 -9.86
N LEU A 2 11.31 13.22 -9.19
CA LEU A 2 10.68 12.36 -8.18
C LEU A 2 10.31 13.18 -6.94
N ALA A 3 9.13 12.90 -6.38
CA ALA A 3 8.67 13.46 -5.12
C ALA A 3 8.39 12.31 -4.15
N PHE A 4 8.85 12.46 -2.93
CA PHE A 4 8.67 11.48 -1.86
C PHE A 4 7.55 11.94 -0.93
N HIS A 5 6.74 10.99 -0.50
CA HIS A 5 5.60 11.21 0.38
C HIS A 5 5.76 10.28 1.59
N ILE A 6 5.95 10.85 2.77
CA ILE A 6 6.07 10.09 4.02
C ILE A 6 4.81 10.35 4.84
N ILE A 7 4.20 9.27 5.33
CA ILE A 7 2.92 9.30 6.02
C ILE A 7 3.08 8.58 7.36
N CYS A 8 2.85 9.30 8.46
CA CYS A 8 2.97 8.79 9.81
C CYS A 8 1.90 9.43 10.70
N ASP A 9 1.70 8.88 11.89
CA ASP A 9 0.85 9.44 12.95
C ASP A 9 1.59 10.43 13.85
N SER A 10 2.92 10.44 13.80
CA SER A 10 3.77 11.38 14.52
C SER A 10 5.13 11.52 13.83
N TYR A 11 5.79 12.65 14.07
CA TYR A 11 7.17 12.88 13.67
C TYR A 11 7.93 13.49 14.84
N SER A 12 9.10 12.95 15.15
CA SER A 12 9.99 13.59 16.11
C SER A 12 10.66 14.83 15.49
N PRO A 13 11.00 15.87 16.27
CA PRO A 13 11.74 17.02 15.74
C PRO A 13 13.08 16.64 15.12
N CYS A 14 13.74 15.60 15.64
CA CYS A 14 14.98 15.06 15.08
C CYS A 14 14.77 14.42 13.70
N PHE A 15 13.67 13.67 13.53
CA PHE A 15 13.33 13.07 12.24
C PHE A 15 13.07 14.15 11.18
N VAL A 16 12.29 15.19 11.52
CA VAL A 16 11.99 16.28 10.58
C VAL A 16 13.29 16.97 10.12
N LYS A 17 14.18 17.31 11.06
CA LYS A 17 15.50 17.89 10.73
C LYS A 17 16.35 16.98 9.84
N TYR A 18 16.30 15.67 10.05
CA TYR A 18 17.03 14.71 9.22
C TYR A 18 16.46 14.67 7.78
N ILE A 19 15.14 14.62 7.64
CA ILE A 19 14.46 14.64 6.35
C ILE A 19 14.72 15.94 5.59
N GLU A 20 14.70 17.09 6.26
CA GLU A 20 15.04 18.38 5.66
C GLU A 20 16.46 18.38 5.08
N ARG A 21 17.45 17.88 5.84
CA ARG A 21 18.83 17.76 5.36
C ARG A 21 18.93 16.83 4.14
N LEU A 22 18.21 15.72 4.16
CA LEU A 22 18.20 14.74 3.07
C LEU A 22 17.58 15.35 1.80
N ALA A 23 16.49 16.10 1.94
CA ALA A 23 15.84 16.80 0.83
C ALA A 23 16.78 17.80 0.16
N VAL A 24 17.51 18.60 0.95
CA VAL A 24 18.50 19.57 0.43
C VAL A 24 19.68 18.86 -0.22
N GLN A 25 20.28 17.87 0.46
CA GLN A 25 21.45 17.16 -0.03
C GLN A 25 21.21 16.48 -1.39
N HIS A 26 20.03 15.87 -1.55
CA HIS A 26 19.69 15.14 -2.77
C HIS A 26 18.87 15.94 -3.77
N HIS A 27 18.56 17.21 -3.48
CA HIS A 27 17.71 18.08 -4.32
C HIS A 27 16.36 17.45 -4.66
N ILE A 28 15.74 16.79 -3.68
CA ILE A 28 14.46 16.10 -3.83
C ILE A 28 13.37 16.78 -3.00
N LYS A 29 12.12 16.64 -3.46
CA LYS A 29 10.96 17.08 -2.70
C LYS A 29 10.48 15.95 -1.79
N ILE A 30 10.41 16.20 -0.50
CA ILE A 30 9.82 15.28 0.49
C ILE A 30 8.64 15.99 1.14
N SER A 31 7.46 15.37 1.13
CA SER A 31 6.26 15.88 1.80
C SER A 31 5.88 14.95 2.95
N LEU A 32 5.73 15.53 4.14
CA LEU A 32 5.30 14.81 5.34
C LEU A 32 3.78 14.98 5.53
N TYR A 33 3.08 13.88 5.76
CA TYR A 33 1.64 13.86 6.05
C TYR A 33 1.41 13.25 7.42
N LEU A 34 0.56 13.89 8.22
CA LEU A 34 0.17 13.41 9.53
C LEU A 34 -1.22 12.77 9.44
N ILE A 35 -1.35 11.51 9.88
CA ILE A 35 -2.63 10.82 10.00
C ILE A 35 -3.07 10.79 11.46
N LYS A 36 -4.32 11.17 11.68
CA LYS A 36 -5.00 11.06 12.97
C LYS A 36 -5.52 9.63 13.17
N VAL A 37 -4.91 8.89 14.11
CA VAL A 37 -5.17 7.45 14.34
C VAL A 37 -6.57 7.20 14.90
N GLU A 38 -7.23 8.21 15.46
CA GLU A 38 -8.61 8.11 15.97
C GLU A 38 -9.58 7.65 14.87
N SER A 39 -9.31 8.04 13.61
CA SER A 39 -10.09 7.62 12.44
C SER A 39 -9.93 6.13 12.08
N LEU A 40 -8.94 5.47 12.66
CA LEU A 40 -8.55 4.08 12.41
C LEU A 40 -8.93 3.12 13.53
N GLU A 41 -9.42 3.62 14.68
CA GLU A 41 -9.70 2.79 15.84
C GLU A 41 -10.73 1.70 15.58
N VAL A 42 -11.66 1.97 14.64
CA VAL A 42 -12.72 1.07 14.19
C VAL A 42 -12.23 -0.09 13.32
N LEU A 43 -10.99 -0.05 12.83
CA LEU A 43 -10.44 -1.09 11.96
C LEU A 43 -9.71 -2.19 12.76
N PRO A 44 -9.71 -3.44 12.25
CA PRO A 44 -9.07 -4.56 12.92
C PRO A 44 -7.56 -4.33 13.03
N GLN A 45 -6.99 -4.66 14.18
CA GLN A 45 -5.55 -4.73 14.40
C GLN A 45 -5.18 -6.15 14.84
N THR A 46 -3.97 -6.58 14.52
CA THR A 46 -3.46 -7.87 15.02
C THR A 46 -2.44 -7.63 16.11
N LYS A 47 -2.02 -8.68 16.82
CA LYS A 47 -0.93 -8.57 17.81
C LYS A 47 0.42 -8.17 17.20
N VAL A 48 0.59 -8.38 15.90
CA VAL A 48 1.87 -8.20 15.19
C VAL A 48 1.89 -6.92 14.36
N TRP A 49 0.75 -6.51 13.80
CA TRP A 49 0.67 -5.33 12.92
C TRP A 49 -0.27 -4.27 13.48
N SER A 50 0.27 -3.06 13.60
CA SER A 50 -0.46 -1.88 14.03
C SER A 50 -1.34 -1.32 12.91
N ARG A 51 -2.27 -0.44 13.27
CA ARG A 51 -3.14 0.28 12.31
C ARG A 51 -2.37 1.11 11.29
N ALA A 52 -1.07 1.32 11.48
CA ALA A 52 -0.18 1.97 10.51
C ALA A 52 -0.18 1.25 9.15
N MET A 53 -0.48 -0.07 9.10
CA MET A 53 -0.60 -0.80 7.83
C MET A 53 -1.66 -0.18 6.90
N TYR A 54 -2.71 0.43 7.45
CA TYR A 54 -3.77 1.07 6.67
C TYR A 54 -3.41 2.48 6.17
N PHE A 55 -2.29 3.06 6.61
CA PHE A 55 -1.86 4.39 6.14
C PHE A 55 -1.71 4.41 4.61
N ARG A 56 -1.33 3.29 3.98
CA ARG A 56 -1.27 3.18 2.51
C ARG A 56 -2.63 3.38 1.84
N LEU A 57 -3.73 2.89 2.43
CA LEU A 57 -5.05 3.04 1.84
C LEU A 57 -5.51 4.51 1.84
N PHE A 58 -5.17 5.26 2.89
CA PHE A 58 -5.36 6.70 2.93
C PHE A 58 -4.40 7.44 2.00
N ALA A 59 -3.15 6.98 1.91
CA ALA A 59 -2.16 7.52 0.97
C ALA A 59 -2.71 7.49 -0.45
N PHE A 60 -3.22 6.32 -0.86
CA PHE A 60 -3.76 6.13 -2.20
C PHE A 60 -4.98 7.02 -2.45
N ASP A 61 -5.94 7.09 -1.52
CA ASP A 61 -7.10 7.97 -1.67
C ASP A 61 -6.71 9.45 -1.72
N TYR A 62 -5.90 9.90 -0.77
CA TYR A 62 -5.52 11.30 -0.65
C TYR A 62 -4.65 11.77 -1.83
N LEU A 63 -3.63 10.97 -2.21
CA LEU A 63 -2.71 11.31 -3.29
C LEU A 63 -3.34 11.13 -4.67
N SER A 64 -4.39 10.31 -4.83
CA SER A 64 -5.13 10.21 -6.10
C SER A 64 -5.78 11.52 -6.56
N LYS A 65 -5.88 12.50 -5.65
CA LYS A 65 -6.36 13.85 -5.94
C LYS A 65 -5.26 14.75 -6.52
N LYS A 66 -4.00 14.31 -6.50
CA LYS A 66 -2.81 15.12 -6.82
C LYS A 66 -1.92 14.50 -7.90
N VAL A 67 -1.83 13.18 -7.94
CA VAL A 67 -0.97 12.44 -8.88
C VAL A 67 -1.70 11.21 -9.43
N ASN A 68 -1.31 10.77 -10.63
CA ASN A 68 -1.96 9.66 -11.33
C ASN A 68 -1.35 8.30 -11.01
N THR A 69 -0.08 8.25 -10.64
CA THR A 69 0.64 7.02 -10.28
C THR A 69 1.47 7.24 -9.02
N LEU A 70 1.72 6.15 -8.28
CA LEU A 70 2.51 6.17 -7.06
C LEU A 70 3.22 4.82 -6.90
N LEU A 71 4.52 4.85 -6.62
CA LEU A 71 5.25 3.69 -6.12
C LEU A 71 5.21 3.70 -4.59
N TYR A 72 4.52 2.72 -4.01
CA TYR A 72 4.53 2.45 -2.58
C TYR A 72 5.67 1.51 -2.23
N LEU A 73 6.36 1.83 -1.13
CA LEU A 73 7.44 1.02 -0.55
C LEU A 73 7.24 0.98 0.97
N ASP A 74 7.32 -0.22 1.56
CA ASP A 74 7.44 -0.36 3.00
C ASP A 74 8.74 0.29 3.50
N ALA A 75 8.72 0.77 4.74
CA ALA A 75 9.83 1.53 5.31
C ALA A 75 11.13 0.72 5.50
N ASP A 76 11.04 -0.60 5.43
CA ASP A 76 12.16 -1.56 5.52
C ASP A 76 12.69 -2.01 4.15
N VAL A 77 12.15 -1.48 3.04
CA VAL A 77 12.62 -1.81 1.69
C VAL A 77 13.96 -1.13 1.39
N VAL A 78 14.94 -1.93 0.96
CA VAL A 78 16.24 -1.44 0.50
C VAL A 78 16.31 -1.50 -1.03
N CYS A 79 16.38 -0.34 -1.67
CA CYS A 79 16.55 -0.23 -3.12
C CYS A 79 18.03 -0.34 -3.52
N LYS A 80 18.38 -1.39 -4.27
CA LYS A 80 19.77 -1.66 -4.69
C LYS A 80 20.11 -1.18 -6.11
N GLY A 81 19.17 -0.56 -6.81
CA GLY A 81 19.33 -0.23 -8.23
C GLY A 81 18.40 0.90 -8.68
N SER A 82 18.36 1.14 -9.99
CA SER A 82 17.45 2.13 -10.58
C SER A 82 16.00 1.66 -10.50
N LEU A 83 15.08 2.58 -10.27
CA LEU A 83 13.63 2.35 -10.35
C LEU A 83 13.05 2.68 -11.73
N GLN A 84 13.89 3.08 -12.69
CA GLN A 84 13.45 3.61 -13.98
C GLN A 84 12.54 2.64 -14.74
N ASP A 85 12.95 1.37 -14.85
CA ASP A 85 12.17 0.36 -15.58
C ASP A 85 10.82 0.10 -14.91
N LEU A 86 10.79 0.06 -13.58
CA LEU A 86 9.56 -0.11 -12.79
C LEU A 86 8.58 1.05 -13.02
N LEU A 87 9.10 2.29 -13.04
CA LEU A 87 8.28 3.49 -13.23
C LEU A 87 7.83 3.71 -14.68
N GLN A 88 8.36 2.91 -15.63
CA GLN A 88 7.97 2.90 -17.04
C GLN A 88 6.95 1.81 -17.37
N LEU A 89 6.59 0.94 -16.42
CA LEU A 89 5.55 -0.06 -16.63
C LEU A 89 4.22 0.61 -17.01
N ASP A 90 3.58 0.08 -18.05
CA ASP A 90 2.27 0.56 -18.49
C ASP A 90 1.16 0.00 -17.58
N LEU A 91 0.52 0.90 -16.85
CA LEU A 91 -0.63 0.60 -15.99
C LEU A 91 -1.95 1.11 -16.58
N THR A 92 -2.04 1.36 -17.89
CA THR A 92 -3.24 1.97 -18.50
C THR A 92 -4.52 1.16 -18.25
N GLU A 93 -4.43 -0.16 -18.27
CA GLU A 93 -5.57 -1.07 -18.04
C GLU A 93 -5.47 -1.87 -16.72
N LYS A 94 -4.46 -1.57 -15.90
CA LYS A 94 -4.13 -2.33 -14.69
C LYS A 94 -4.03 -1.38 -13.50
N ILE A 95 -4.59 -1.79 -12.37
CA ILE A 95 -4.61 -0.96 -11.17
C ILE A 95 -3.24 -0.89 -10.51
N ALA A 96 -2.47 -1.97 -10.56
CA ALA A 96 -1.13 -2.01 -9.99
C ALA A 96 -0.21 -3.01 -10.70
N ALA A 97 1.09 -2.78 -10.60
CA ALA A 97 2.11 -3.81 -10.76
C ALA A 97 2.59 -4.25 -9.36
N VAL A 98 2.68 -5.56 -9.16
CA VAL A 98 2.91 -6.17 -7.84
C VAL A 98 3.91 -7.33 -7.92
N VAL A 99 4.39 -7.78 -6.77
CA VAL A 99 5.28 -8.94 -6.68
C VAL A 99 4.55 -10.08 -6.00
N LYS A 100 4.45 -11.24 -6.67
CA LYS A 100 3.86 -12.44 -6.06
C LYS A 100 4.57 -12.79 -4.75
N ASP A 101 3.78 -13.18 -3.76
CA ASP A 101 4.33 -13.69 -2.50
C ASP A 101 4.90 -15.10 -2.70
N VAL A 102 5.76 -15.55 -1.80
CA VAL A 102 6.46 -16.83 -1.90
C VAL A 102 5.49 -18.02 -1.85
N ASP A 103 5.87 -19.16 -2.42
CA ASP A 103 5.01 -20.35 -2.54
C ASP A 103 4.43 -20.83 -1.20
N SER A 104 5.21 -20.72 -0.13
CA SER A 104 4.75 -21.08 1.22
C SER A 104 3.59 -20.21 1.72
N ILE A 105 3.50 -18.96 1.27
CA ILE A 105 2.39 -18.05 1.55
C ILE A 105 1.23 -18.35 0.61
N GLN A 106 1.48 -18.57 -0.68
CA GLN A 106 0.44 -18.97 -1.66
C GLN A 106 -0.41 -20.14 -1.14
N ASN A 107 0.25 -21.20 -0.65
CA ASN A 107 -0.42 -22.40 -0.17
C ASN A 107 -1.31 -22.13 1.06
N LYS A 108 -0.82 -21.33 2.02
CA LYS A 108 -1.56 -20.97 3.24
C LYS A 108 -2.75 -20.07 2.97
N VAL A 109 -2.67 -19.23 1.93
CA VAL A 109 -3.77 -18.36 1.54
C VAL A 109 -4.96 -19.19 1.04
N ASN A 110 -4.72 -20.28 0.31
CA ASN A 110 -5.82 -21.14 -0.17
C ASN A 110 -6.60 -21.79 0.95
N GLU A 111 -5.93 -22.22 2.03
CA GLU A 111 -6.61 -22.83 3.17
C GLU A 111 -7.50 -21.82 3.91
N ARG A 112 -7.02 -20.58 4.05
CA ARG A 112 -7.66 -19.54 4.87
C ARG A 112 -8.69 -18.69 4.10
N LEU A 113 -8.43 -18.42 2.83
CA LEU A 113 -9.20 -17.52 1.96
C LEU A 113 -9.72 -18.24 0.71
N SER A 114 -10.01 -19.53 0.82
CA SER A 114 -10.49 -20.40 -0.27
C SER A 114 -11.65 -19.79 -1.07
N ALA A 115 -12.56 -19.09 -0.40
CA ALA A 115 -13.72 -18.45 -1.00
C ALA A 115 -13.38 -17.36 -2.05
N PHE A 116 -12.16 -16.81 -2.02
CA PHE A 116 -11.71 -15.74 -2.93
C PHE A 116 -10.84 -16.24 -4.09
N ASN A 117 -10.47 -17.52 -4.10
CA ASN A 117 -9.70 -18.14 -5.18
C ASN A 117 -8.41 -17.38 -5.57
N LEU A 118 -7.60 -16.97 -4.59
CA LEU A 118 -6.39 -16.15 -4.79
C LEU A 118 -5.15 -16.97 -5.18
N GLN A 119 -5.30 -18.26 -5.43
CA GLN A 119 -4.20 -19.20 -5.67
C GLN A 119 -3.30 -18.75 -6.82
N GLY A 120 -1.99 -18.65 -6.57
CA GLY A 120 -0.99 -18.33 -7.58
C GLY A 120 -1.00 -16.88 -8.07
N GLY A 121 -1.95 -16.07 -7.58
CA GLY A 121 -2.06 -14.63 -7.83
C GLY A 121 -1.80 -13.77 -6.60
N TYR A 122 -1.64 -14.37 -5.41
CA TYR A 122 -1.48 -13.62 -4.17
C TYR A 122 -0.15 -12.85 -4.16
N PHE A 123 -0.17 -11.56 -3.89
CA PHE A 123 1.01 -10.70 -3.93
C PHE A 123 1.38 -10.15 -2.56
N ASN A 124 2.68 -9.90 -2.40
CA ASN A 124 3.22 -9.13 -1.29
C ASN A 124 2.91 -7.65 -1.50
N SER A 125 2.48 -6.99 -0.43
CA SER A 125 2.00 -5.61 -0.46
C SER A 125 3.03 -4.55 -0.05
N GLY A 126 4.29 -4.95 0.17
CA GLY A 126 5.37 -4.04 0.58
C GLY A 126 6.01 -3.26 -0.56
N VAL A 127 5.80 -3.69 -1.81
CA VAL A 127 6.18 -2.94 -3.02
C VAL A 127 5.02 -2.98 -4.00
N VAL A 128 4.42 -1.82 -4.27
CA VAL A 128 3.23 -1.72 -5.12
C VAL A 128 3.34 -0.48 -6.00
N PHE A 129 3.40 -0.64 -7.31
CA PHE A 129 3.29 0.49 -8.23
C PHE A 129 1.83 0.64 -8.66
N VAL A 130 1.17 1.72 -8.25
CA VAL A 130 -0.28 1.89 -8.33
C VAL A 130 -0.66 2.97 -9.34
N ASN A 131 -1.67 2.69 -10.16
CA ASN A 131 -2.43 3.67 -10.92
C ASN A 131 -3.52 4.29 -10.02
N LEU A 132 -3.20 5.44 -9.42
CA LEU A 132 -4.10 6.14 -8.51
C LEU A 132 -5.35 6.72 -9.21
N LYS A 133 -5.29 6.96 -10.52
CA LYS A 133 -6.48 7.35 -11.29
C LYS A 133 -7.51 6.22 -11.28
N LEU A 134 -7.11 5.01 -11.71
CA LEU A 134 -7.99 3.83 -11.68
C LEU A 134 -8.40 3.46 -10.25
N TRP A 135 -7.49 3.62 -9.28
CA TRP A 135 -7.79 3.42 -7.87
C TRP A 135 -8.98 4.25 -7.39
N LYS A 136 -8.96 5.55 -7.72
CA LYS A 136 -10.02 6.51 -7.39
C LYS A 136 -11.31 6.21 -8.14
N GLU A 137 -11.24 5.98 -9.46
CA GLU A 137 -12.40 5.68 -10.31
C GLU A 137 -13.17 4.43 -9.83
N ASN A 138 -12.44 3.44 -9.30
CA ASN A 138 -13.03 2.20 -8.78
C ASN A 138 -13.43 2.26 -7.29
N ALA A 139 -13.24 3.41 -6.63
CA ALA A 139 -13.49 3.63 -5.20
C ALA A 139 -12.85 2.57 -4.29
N LEU A 140 -11.61 2.18 -4.58
CA LEU A 140 -10.97 1.01 -3.96
C LEU A 140 -10.68 1.19 -2.47
N THR A 141 -10.31 2.39 -2.02
CA THR A 141 -10.14 2.66 -0.58
C THR A 141 -11.44 2.42 0.19
N LYS A 142 -12.58 2.87 -0.34
CA LYS A 142 -13.89 2.64 0.29
C LYS A 142 -14.22 1.14 0.34
N LYS A 143 -14.01 0.42 -0.77
CA LYS A 143 -14.24 -1.04 -0.83
C LYS A 143 -13.33 -1.80 0.12
N ALA A 144 -12.08 -1.36 0.27
CA ALA A 144 -11.12 -1.94 1.21
C ALA A 144 -11.61 -1.82 2.65
N PHE A 145 -12.06 -0.62 3.06
CA PHE A 145 -12.62 -0.44 4.40
C PHE A 145 -13.91 -1.21 4.63
N LEU A 146 -14.76 -1.38 3.62
CA LEU A 146 -15.96 -2.21 3.74
C LEU A 146 -15.62 -3.70 3.97
N LEU A 147 -14.59 -4.23 3.31
CA LEU A 147 -14.12 -5.59 3.56
C LEU A 147 -13.50 -5.72 4.96
N LEU A 148 -12.69 -4.74 5.37
CA LEU A 148 -12.05 -4.73 6.69
C LEU A 148 -13.05 -4.58 7.86
N ALA A 149 -14.22 -3.99 7.61
CA ALA A 149 -15.30 -3.89 8.59
C ALA A 149 -16.37 -4.99 8.44
N GLY A 150 -16.20 -5.87 7.44
CA GLY A 150 -17.14 -6.95 7.13
C GLY A 150 -16.94 -8.18 7.99
N LYS A 151 -17.84 -9.15 7.84
CA LYS A 151 -17.79 -10.45 8.53
C LYS A 151 -16.56 -11.28 8.15
N GLU A 152 -15.99 -11.04 6.97
CA GLU A 152 -14.81 -11.72 6.47
C GLU A 152 -13.52 -11.22 7.14
N ALA A 153 -13.55 -10.08 7.84
CA ALA A 153 -12.38 -9.47 8.47
C ALA A 153 -11.65 -10.42 9.43
N ASP A 154 -12.39 -11.28 10.14
CA ASP A 154 -11.82 -12.27 11.07
C ASP A 154 -10.97 -13.33 10.37
N SER A 155 -11.18 -13.55 9.07
CA SER A 155 -10.37 -14.46 8.26
C SER A 155 -9.06 -13.83 7.78
N PHE A 156 -8.91 -12.51 7.90
CA PHE A 156 -7.74 -11.80 7.40
C PHE A 156 -6.58 -11.84 8.41
N LYS A 157 -5.57 -12.63 8.06
CA LYS A 157 -4.31 -12.76 8.76
C LYS A 157 -3.42 -11.57 8.43
N TYR A 158 -3.40 -11.10 7.18
CA TYR A 158 -2.63 -9.94 6.75
C TYR A 158 -3.64 -8.89 6.22
N PRO A 159 -4.34 -8.14 7.10
CA PRO A 159 -5.59 -7.46 6.73
C PRO A 159 -5.49 -6.54 5.51
N ASP A 160 -4.46 -5.72 5.44
CA ASP A 160 -4.20 -4.83 4.33
C ASP A 160 -3.83 -5.60 3.05
N GLN A 161 -2.91 -6.56 3.13
CA GLN A 161 -2.48 -7.37 1.99
C GLN A 161 -3.60 -8.25 1.44
N ASP A 162 -4.36 -8.92 2.31
CA ASP A 162 -5.47 -9.79 1.95
C ASP A 162 -6.54 -9.00 1.20
N VAL A 163 -6.91 -7.84 1.71
CA VAL A 163 -7.92 -6.96 1.09
C VAL A 163 -7.46 -6.43 -0.25
N LEU A 164 -6.19 -6.06 -0.38
CA LEU A 164 -5.63 -5.67 -1.67
C LEU A 164 -5.71 -6.82 -2.69
N ASN A 165 -5.34 -8.03 -2.28
CA ASN A 165 -5.40 -9.21 -3.13
C ASN A 165 -6.82 -9.56 -3.58
N ILE A 166 -7.80 -9.45 -2.68
CA ILE A 166 -9.22 -9.66 -3.00
C ILE A 166 -9.72 -8.62 -4.01
N LEU A 167 -9.40 -7.34 -3.82
CA LEU A 167 -9.93 -6.26 -4.67
C LEU A 167 -9.27 -6.18 -6.05
N LEU A 168 -7.99 -6.56 -6.12
CA LEU A 168 -7.14 -6.40 -7.30
C LEU A 168 -6.94 -7.70 -8.08
N GLN A 169 -7.62 -8.79 -7.73
CA GLN A 169 -7.64 -10.02 -8.52
C GLN A 169 -7.93 -9.70 -10.00
N ASP A 170 -7.09 -10.24 -10.90
CA ASP A 170 -7.08 -10.04 -12.35
C ASP A 170 -6.84 -8.60 -12.85
N LYS A 171 -6.60 -7.66 -11.94
CA LYS A 171 -6.37 -6.23 -12.24
C LYS A 171 -4.93 -5.78 -12.01
N VAL A 172 -4.03 -6.72 -11.74
CA VAL A 172 -2.60 -6.47 -11.57
C VAL A 172 -1.77 -7.01 -12.74
N ILE A 173 -0.53 -6.53 -12.81
CA ILE A 173 0.59 -7.11 -13.56
C ILE A 173 1.52 -7.79 -12.56
#